data_AF-A0A7Z0N6Z5-F1
#
_entry.id   AF-A0A7Z0N6Z5-F1
#
_cell.length_a   1.000
_cell.length_b   1.000
_cell.length_c   1.000
_cell.angle_alpha   90.00
_cell.angle_beta   90.00
_cell.angle_gamma   90.00
#
_symmetry.space_group_name_H-M   'P 1'
#
loop_
_entity.id
_entity.type
_entity.pdbx_description
1 polymer ?
#
loop_
_entity_poly.entity_id
_entity_poly.type
_entity_poly.pdbx_seq_one_letter_code
_entity_poly.pdbx_strand_id
1 'polypeptide(L)'
;MLMEDANAQVQLLMQYLSRSLTPWTLDSEVGDLSGDLLTPEPALSYLRYNAPLEREPLAELGFDLSSSRVQALRNMTAHNNSAQLLAIGLAAAQESVSIEHFPSCFDIS
;
A
#
# COMPACT_ATOMS: atom_id res chain seq x y z
N MET A 1 15.85 -1.58 -7.56
CA MET A 1 16.09 -2.93 -8.12
C MET A 1 15.94 -3.99 -7.04
N LEU A 2 16.98 -4.50 -6.35
CA LEU A 2 16.80 -5.65 -5.43
C LEU A 2 15.65 -5.54 -4.41
N MET A 3 15.50 -4.37 -3.78
CA MET A 3 14.46 -4.15 -2.78
C MET A 3 13.06 -4.01 -3.40
N GLU A 4 12.97 -3.46 -4.61
CA GLU A 4 11.71 -3.32 -5.36
C GLU A 4 11.27 -4.69 -5.89
N ASP A 5 12.20 -5.47 -6.44
CA ASP A 5 11.94 -6.82 -6.94
C ASP A 5 11.47 -7.75 -5.81
N ALA A 6 12.12 -7.69 -4.65
CA ALA A 6 11.72 -8.43 -3.47
C ALA A 6 10.31 -8.01 -2.99
N ASN A 7 10.01 -6.71 -3.00
CA ASN A 7 8.68 -6.22 -2.64
C ASN A 7 7.60 -6.70 -3.63
N ALA A 8 7.90 -6.70 -4.93
CA ALA A 8 6.99 -7.22 -5.96
C ALA A 8 6.73 -8.72 -5.78
N GLN A 9 7.77 -9.51 -5.51
CA GLN A 9 7.63 -10.94 -5.25
C GLN A 9 6.78 -11.24 -4.01
N VAL A 10 7.01 -10.49 -2.91
CA VAL A 10 6.18 -10.62 -1.71
C VAL A 10 4.72 -10.26 -2.01
N GLN A 11 4.49 -9.17 -2.74
CA GLN A 11 3.14 -8.76 -3.13
C GLN A 11 2.43 -9.86 -3.94
N LEU A 12 3.13 -10.42 -4.92
CA LEU A 12 2.61 -11.50 -5.75
C LEU A 12 2.21 -12.69 -4.91
N LEU A 13 3.10 -13.17 -4.03
CA LEU A 13 2.81 -14.35 -3.21
C LEU A 13 1.65 -14.10 -2.23
N MET A 14 1.61 -12.93 -1.59
CA MET A 14 0.56 -12.58 -0.63
C MET A 14 -0.80 -12.41 -1.30
N GLN A 15 -0.85 -11.78 -2.48
CA GLN A 15 -2.08 -11.71 -3.28
C GLN A 15 -2.50 -13.10 -3.78
N TYR A 16 -1.58 -13.91 -4.26
CA TYR A 16 -1.92 -15.23 -4.81
C TYR A 16 -2.41 -16.23 -3.75
N LEU A 17 -2.02 -16.04 -2.49
CA LEU A 17 -2.46 -16.85 -1.35
C LEU A 17 -3.77 -16.34 -0.70
N SER A 18 -4.34 -15.23 -1.18
CA SER A 18 -5.47 -14.56 -0.53
C SER A 18 -6.49 -14.02 -1.53
N ARG A 19 -7.68 -13.67 -1.05
CA ARG A 19 -8.60 -12.78 -1.77
C ARG A 19 -8.50 -11.40 -1.13
N SER A 20 -7.46 -10.66 -1.49
CA SER A 20 -7.21 -9.32 -0.94
C SER A 20 -8.35 -8.36 -1.31
N LEU A 21 -8.86 -7.62 -0.32
CA LEU A 21 -9.83 -6.53 -0.56
C LEU A 21 -9.16 -5.24 -1.05
N THR A 22 -7.84 -5.18 -0.96
CA THR A 22 -7.00 -4.09 -1.47
C THR A 22 -5.98 -4.68 -2.45
N PRO A 23 -6.42 -5.22 -3.61
CA PRO A 23 -5.51 -5.79 -4.58
C PRO A 23 -4.68 -4.68 -5.24
N TRP A 24 -3.43 -4.99 -5.56
CA TRP A 24 -2.49 -4.10 -6.22
C TRP A 24 -2.09 -4.70 -7.57
N THR A 25 -2.11 -3.87 -8.61
CA THR A 25 -1.65 -4.27 -9.95
C THR A 25 -0.13 -4.47 -9.93
N LEU A 26 0.33 -5.70 -10.10
CA LEU A 26 1.74 -6.07 -10.11
C LEU A 26 2.41 -5.54 -11.38
N ASP A 27 1.84 -5.87 -12.53
CA ASP A 27 2.28 -5.43 -13.85
C ASP A 27 1.13 -5.60 -14.88
N SER A 28 1.43 -5.29 -16.14
CA SER A 28 0.48 -5.38 -17.24
C SER A 28 0.13 -6.81 -17.69
N GLU A 29 0.93 -7.81 -17.32
CA GLU A 29 0.75 -9.21 -17.73
C GLU A 29 -0.02 -10.02 -16.69
N VAL A 30 0.39 -9.90 -15.42
CA VAL A 30 -0.19 -10.59 -14.26
C VAL A 30 -1.43 -9.88 -13.75
N GLY A 31 -1.51 -8.55 -13.87
CA GLY A 31 -2.60 -7.77 -13.30
C GLY A 31 -2.58 -7.78 -11.77
N ASP A 32 -3.74 -8.02 -11.14
CA ASP A 32 -3.93 -7.91 -9.70
C ASP A 32 -4.19 -9.25 -8.98
N LEU A 33 -4.25 -10.36 -9.74
CA LEU A 33 -4.54 -11.73 -9.26
C LEU A 33 -5.89 -11.90 -8.53
N SER A 34 -6.83 -10.97 -8.69
CA SER A 34 -8.13 -11.04 -8.00
C SER A 34 -8.96 -12.29 -8.33
N GLY A 35 -8.72 -12.90 -9.49
CA GLY A 35 -9.38 -14.13 -9.95
C GLY A 35 -8.59 -15.42 -9.69
N ASP A 36 -7.35 -15.33 -9.20
CA ASP A 36 -6.41 -16.44 -9.13
C ASP A 36 -6.07 -16.80 -7.67
N LEU A 37 -5.97 -18.09 -7.37
CA LEU A 37 -5.51 -18.58 -6.08
C LEU A 37 -4.54 -19.75 -6.26
N LEU A 38 -3.49 -19.77 -5.44
CA LEU A 38 -2.51 -20.87 -5.44
C LEU A 38 -3.13 -22.16 -4.87
N THR A 39 -4.11 -22.01 -4.00
CA THR A 39 -4.84 -23.09 -3.33
C THR A 39 -6.33 -23.04 -3.68
N PRO A 40 -7.10 -24.14 -3.52
CA PRO A 40 -8.53 -24.13 -3.83
C PRO A 40 -9.34 -23.06 -3.08
N GLU A 41 -8.90 -22.73 -1.87
CA GLU A 41 -9.46 -21.68 -1.00
C GLU A 41 -8.35 -20.74 -0.53
N PRO A 42 -8.64 -19.48 -0.15
CA PRO A 42 -7.65 -18.55 0.40
C PRO A 42 -6.95 -19.14 1.62
N ALA A 43 -5.62 -19.17 1.59
CA ALA A 43 -4.80 -19.69 2.70
C ALA A 43 -4.63 -18.67 3.83
N LEU A 44 -4.80 -17.38 3.53
CA LEU A 44 -4.65 -16.27 4.47
C LEU A 44 -5.53 -15.07 4.10
N SER A 45 -5.72 -14.17 5.05
CA SER A 45 -6.28 -12.83 4.82
C SER A 45 -5.13 -11.83 4.68
N TYR A 46 -5.17 -11.01 3.64
CA TYR A 46 -4.14 -10.02 3.34
C TYR A 46 -4.76 -8.69 2.98
N LEU A 47 -4.18 -7.61 3.52
CA LEU A 47 -4.51 -6.23 3.22
C LEU A 47 -3.20 -5.47 3.11
N ARG A 48 -3.12 -4.55 2.15
CA ARG A 48 -1.96 -3.68 1.97
C ARG A 48 -2.42 -2.26 1.69
N TYR A 49 -1.97 -1.35 2.56
CA TYR A 49 -2.14 0.08 2.39
C TYR A 49 -0.78 0.67 2.04
N ASN A 50 -0.67 1.25 0.84
CA ASN A 50 0.51 1.99 0.42
C ASN A 50 0.14 3.46 0.28
N ALA A 51 1.03 4.35 0.73
CA ALA A 51 1.01 5.76 0.38
C ALA A 51 2.21 6.03 -0.54
N PRO A 52 2.01 6.08 -1.88
CA PRO A 52 3.11 6.32 -2.81
C PRO A 52 3.73 7.70 -2.56
N LEU A 53 5.04 7.74 -2.28
CA LEU A 53 5.80 8.99 -2.12
C LEU A 53 6.26 9.51 -3.49
N GLU A 54 5.28 9.73 -4.37
CA GLU A 54 5.42 10.33 -5.70
C GLU A 54 4.60 11.62 -5.77
N ARG A 55 4.91 12.51 -6.71
CA ARG A 55 4.26 13.83 -6.73
C ARG A 55 2.76 13.72 -6.97
N GLU A 56 2.33 12.99 -7.99
CA GLU A 56 0.93 12.93 -8.41
C GLU A 56 0.04 12.33 -7.30
N PRO A 57 0.38 11.16 -6.70
CA PRO A 57 -0.42 10.60 -5.60
C PRO A 57 -0.45 11.49 -4.36
N LEU A 58 0.65 12.19 -4.05
CA LEU A 58 0.68 13.13 -2.93
C LEU A 58 -0.20 14.36 -3.20
N ALA A 59 -0.25 14.84 -4.44
CA ALA A 59 -1.11 15.95 -4.82
C ALA A 59 -2.60 15.57 -4.71
N GLU A 60 -2.97 14.33 -5.06
CA GLU A 60 -4.33 13.79 -4.88
C GLU A 60 -4.73 13.79 -3.39
N LEU A 61 -3.79 13.48 -2.50
CA LEU A 61 -3.96 13.58 -1.04
C LEU A 61 -3.90 15.01 -0.48
N GLY A 62 -3.78 16.04 -1.34
CA GLY A 62 -3.75 17.46 -0.96
C GLY A 62 -2.35 18.00 -0.60
N PHE A 63 -1.28 17.28 -0.92
CA PHE A 63 0.11 17.70 -0.67
C PHE A 63 0.82 18.09 -1.98
N ASP A 64 0.69 19.36 -2.37
CA ASP A 64 1.43 19.90 -3.51
C ASP A 64 2.90 20.19 -3.14
N LEU A 65 3.79 19.24 -3.46
CA LEU A 65 5.20 19.28 -3.10
C LEU A 65 6.11 19.34 -4.34
N SER A 66 7.21 20.06 -4.21
CA SER A 66 8.28 20.05 -5.21
C SER A 66 8.95 18.68 -5.32
N SER A 67 9.52 18.35 -6.49
CA SER A 67 10.26 17.10 -6.73
C SER A 67 11.36 16.89 -5.68
N SER A 68 12.06 17.97 -5.33
CA SER A 68 13.14 17.91 -4.34
C SER A 68 12.61 17.60 -2.94
N ARG A 69 11.43 18.10 -2.58
CA ARG A 69 10.80 17.78 -1.29
C ARG A 69 10.29 16.35 -1.26
N VAL A 70 9.65 15.87 -2.34
CA VAL A 70 9.22 14.47 -2.47
C VAL A 70 10.41 13.52 -2.34
N GLN A 71 11.51 13.80 -3.05
CA GLN A 71 12.74 13.02 -2.94
C GLN A 71 13.32 13.05 -1.52
N ALA A 72 13.28 14.21 -0.84
CA ALA A 72 13.75 14.32 0.53
C ALA A 72 12.91 13.49 1.51
N LEU A 73 11.59 13.38 1.30
CA LEU A 73 10.68 12.60 2.15
C LEU A 73 10.98 11.10 2.14
N ARG A 74 11.59 10.58 1.07
CA ARG A 74 12.02 9.17 0.99
C ARG A 74 13.07 8.81 2.07
N ASN A 75 13.77 9.81 2.62
CA ASN A 75 14.62 9.60 3.78
C ASN A 75 13.76 9.56 5.07
N MET A 76 13.15 8.41 5.34
CA MET A 76 12.21 8.22 6.45
C MET A 76 12.84 8.32 7.84
N THR A 77 14.17 8.19 7.95
CA THR A 77 14.88 8.30 9.23
C THR A 77 15.23 9.74 9.59
N ALA A 78 15.08 10.67 8.65
CA ALA A 78 15.34 12.08 8.91
C ALA A 78 14.22 12.69 9.77
N HIS A 79 14.58 13.16 10.96
CA HIS A 79 13.62 13.69 11.94
C HIS A 79 12.73 14.81 11.36
N ASN A 80 13.28 15.65 10.49
CA ASN A 80 12.58 16.74 9.80
C ASN A 80 11.48 16.28 8.83
N ASN A 81 11.42 14.99 8.47
CA ASN A 81 10.38 14.42 7.63
C ASN A 81 9.23 13.79 8.44
N SER A 82 9.48 13.39 9.69
CA SER A 82 8.56 12.59 10.50
C SER A 82 7.13 13.15 10.58
N ALA A 83 6.99 14.43 10.91
CA ALA A 83 5.68 15.08 11.02
C ALA A 83 4.92 15.12 9.68
N GLN A 84 5.62 15.37 8.57
CA GLN A 84 5.00 15.41 7.25
C GLN A 84 4.64 14.01 6.75
N LEU A 85 5.49 13.02 7.00
CA LEU A 85 5.21 11.61 6.68
C LEU A 85 4.01 11.08 7.48
N LEU A 86 3.88 11.49 8.75
CA LEU A 86 2.72 11.16 9.56
C LEU A 86 1.44 11.77 8.99
N ALA A 87 1.48 13.05 8.59
CA ALA A 87 0.33 13.73 7.99
C ALA A 87 -0.11 13.05 6.68
N ILE A 88 0.84 12.70 5.82
CA ILE A 88 0.59 11.95 4.58
C ILE A 88 -0.03 10.58 4.90
N GLY A 89 0.54 9.85 5.86
CA GLY A 89 0.02 8.54 6.26
C GLY A 89 -1.41 8.60 6.80
N LEU A 90 -1.73 9.63 7.60
CA LEU A 90 -3.09 9.85 8.10
C LEU A 90 -4.07 10.17 6.97
N ALA A 91 -3.68 11.02 6.01
CA ALA A 91 -4.51 11.34 4.86
C ALA A 91 -4.77 10.09 3.98
N ALA A 92 -3.71 9.35 3.64
CA ALA A 92 -3.82 8.12 2.87
C ALA A 92 -4.68 7.06 3.58
N ALA A 93 -4.57 6.95 4.91
CA ALA A 93 -5.38 6.01 5.69
C ALA A 93 -6.88 6.37 5.65
N GLN A 94 -7.22 7.66 5.66
CA GLN A 94 -8.63 8.10 5.56
C GLN A 94 -9.29 7.69 4.24
N GLU A 95 -8.53 7.64 3.15
CA GLU A 95 -9.05 7.24 1.84
C GLU A 95 -9.02 5.72 1.62
N SER A 96 -7.98 5.04 2.09
CA SER A 96 -7.70 3.65 1.74
C SER A 96 -8.16 2.62 2.78
N VAL A 97 -8.35 3.00 4.04
CA VAL A 97 -8.74 2.06 5.10
C VAL A 97 -10.25 2.13 5.33
N SER A 98 -10.94 1.02 5.10
CA SER A 98 -12.36 0.86 5.39
C SER A 98 -12.59 -0.14 6.51
N ILE A 99 -13.65 0.06 7.30
CA ILE A 99 -14.09 -0.92 8.31
C ILE A 99 -14.45 -2.27 7.68
N GLU A 100 -14.93 -2.25 6.43
CA GLU A 100 -15.31 -3.45 5.68
C GLU A 100 -14.11 -4.34 5.33
N HIS A 101 -12.89 -3.83 5.46
CA HIS A 101 -11.69 -4.63 5.26
C HIS A 101 -11.44 -5.62 6.41
N PHE A 102 -12.08 -5.40 7.57
CA PHE A 102 -11.87 -6.19 8.76
C PHE A 102 -13.08 -7.10 9.04
N PRO A 103 -12.84 -8.35 9.48
CA PRO A 103 -13.95 -9.22 9.87
C PRO A 103 -14.65 -8.67 11.11
N SER A 104 -15.93 -9.00 11.29
CA SER A 104 -16.75 -8.49 12.40
C SER A 104 -16.24 -8.85 13.81
N CYS A 105 -15.37 -9.86 13.91
CA CYS A 105 -14.72 -10.26 15.15
C CYS A 105 -13.40 -9.51 15.42
N PHE A 106 -12.97 -8.62 14.53
CA PHE A 106 -11.77 -7.82 14.70
C PHE A 106 -12.07 -6.60 15.58
N ASP A 107 -11.41 -6.52 16.72
CA ASP A 107 -11.56 -5.38 17.63
C ASP A 107 -10.82 -4.16 17.05
N ILE A 108 -11.59 -3.11 16.78
CA ILE A 108 -11.11 -1.82 16.27
C ILE A 108 -11.11 -0.73 17.34
N SER A 109 -11.43 -1.08 18.59
CA SER A 109 -11.59 -0.14 19.72
C SER A 109 -10.31 0.16 20.50
#